data_AF-A0A3R7IIA5-F1
#
_entry.id   AF-A0A3R7IIA5-F1
#
_cell.length_a   1.000
_cell.length_b   1.000
_cell.length_c   1.000
_cell.angle_alpha   90.00
_cell.angle_beta   90.00
_cell.angle_gamma   90.00
#
_symmetry.space_group_name_H-M   'P 1'
#
loop_
_entity.id
_entity.type
_entity.pdbx_description
1 polymer ?
#
loop_
_entity_poly.entity_id
_entity_poly.type
_entity_poly.pdbx_seq_one_letter_code
_entity_poly.pdbx_strand_id
1 'polypeptide(L)'
;CVEVCPLDAVKLVDGEPKVDLVSCDGCGACVSRCPRGALRLPNYTAEGLLREVKALVSGVEEPVVVGFFDDEISYTAADSAGTARLSYSTAMRILRLPSTALLDRRLLIGALALGADGVMICEAEGTPRAELTATLVEDARKELEELGVEGERLHFKPMYLPIYKMLPSFIDEYVKRVRSLGKIPDEVRARLLERAGVEA
;
A
#
# COMPACT_ATOMS: atom_id res chain seq x y z
N CYS A 1 8.23 -3.02 -16.52
CA CYS A 1 8.26 -1.55 -16.34
C CYS A 1 7.60 -0.80 -17.50
N VAL A 2 7.91 -1.12 -18.77
CA VAL A 2 7.24 -0.52 -19.95
C VAL A 2 5.74 -0.83 -19.96
N GLU A 3 5.37 -2.11 -19.90
CA GLU A 3 3.97 -2.59 -19.98
C GLU A 3 3.05 -2.08 -18.87
N VAL A 4 3.60 -1.63 -17.76
CA VAL A 4 2.84 -1.19 -16.58
C VAL A 4 2.78 0.32 -16.46
N CYS A 5 3.39 1.07 -17.39
CA CYS A 5 3.36 2.52 -17.37
C CYS A 5 2.03 3.02 -17.97
N PRO A 6 1.14 3.64 -17.17
CA PRO A 6 -0.16 4.08 -17.68
C PRO A 6 -0.07 5.28 -18.64
N LEU A 7 1.09 5.93 -18.73
CA LEU A 7 1.34 7.13 -19.52
C LEU A 7 2.32 6.90 -20.68
N ASP A 8 2.72 5.63 -20.93
CA ASP A 8 3.72 5.27 -21.95
C ASP A 8 5.06 6.05 -21.84
N ALA A 9 5.37 6.55 -20.64
CA ALA A 9 6.55 7.37 -20.35
C ALA A 9 7.84 6.55 -20.21
N VAL A 10 7.77 5.22 -20.17
CA VAL A 10 8.94 4.34 -20.02
C VAL A 10 9.17 3.57 -21.31
N LYS A 11 10.38 3.66 -21.86
CA LYS A 11 10.81 2.94 -23.07
C LYS A 11 12.10 2.17 -22.80
N LEU A 12 12.33 1.09 -23.54
CA LEU A 12 13.62 0.39 -23.54
C LEU A 12 14.49 0.92 -24.68
N VAL A 13 15.66 1.45 -24.35
CA VAL A 13 16.69 1.87 -25.30
C VAL A 13 17.95 1.12 -24.94
N ASP A 14 18.49 0.33 -25.88
CA ASP A 14 19.67 -0.52 -25.67
C ASP A 14 19.57 -1.48 -24.46
N GLY A 15 18.34 -1.95 -24.16
CA GLY A 15 18.08 -2.83 -23.03
C GLY A 15 17.99 -2.14 -21.67
N GLU A 16 18.12 -0.82 -21.62
CA GLU A 16 17.95 0.00 -20.42
C GLU A 16 16.62 0.76 -20.43
N PRO A 17 15.92 0.86 -19.28
CA PRO A 17 14.72 1.69 -19.20
C PRO A 17 15.12 3.17 -19.22
N LYS A 18 14.60 3.91 -20.20
CA LYS A 18 14.64 5.37 -20.26
C LYS A 18 13.25 5.92 -19.95
N VAL A 19 13.20 6.90 -19.05
CA VAL A 19 11.96 7.54 -18.62
C VAL A 19 11.90 8.93 -19.26
N ASP A 20 10.81 9.21 -19.98
CA ASP A 20 10.47 10.55 -20.41
C ASP A 20 9.89 11.33 -19.23
N LEU A 21 10.69 12.25 -18.69
CA LEU A 21 10.33 13.05 -17.52
C LEU A 21 9.24 14.09 -17.81
N VAL A 22 8.95 14.39 -19.08
CA VAL A 22 7.86 15.33 -19.44
C VAL A 22 6.51 14.62 -19.33
N SER A 23 6.44 13.36 -19.75
CA SER A 23 5.22 12.56 -19.70
C SER A 23 5.02 11.83 -18.36
N CYS A 24 6.09 11.65 -17.59
CA CYS A 24 6.05 10.94 -16.30
C CYS A 24 5.45 11.81 -15.18
N ASP A 25 4.49 11.26 -14.46
CA ASP A 25 3.88 11.88 -13.28
C ASP A 25 4.42 11.35 -11.95
N GLY A 26 5.32 10.35 -11.99
CA GLY A 26 5.91 9.77 -10.79
C GLY A 26 5.03 8.76 -10.04
N CYS A 27 4.02 8.14 -10.67
CA CYS A 27 3.17 7.14 -10.01
C CYS A 27 3.91 5.88 -9.47
N GLY A 28 5.12 5.59 -9.94
CA GLY A 28 5.98 4.54 -9.38
C GLY A 28 5.65 3.09 -9.81
N ALA A 29 4.63 2.86 -10.63
CA ALA A 29 4.28 1.51 -11.14
C ALA A 29 5.45 0.78 -11.83
N CYS A 30 6.30 1.54 -12.53
CA CYS A 30 7.46 0.98 -13.20
C CYS A 30 8.57 0.53 -12.23
N VAL A 31 8.65 1.15 -11.04
CA VAL A 31 9.63 0.85 -9.99
C VAL A 31 9.27 -0.47 -9.33
N SER A 32 8.01 -0.64 -8.90
CA SER A 32 7.52 -1.84 -8.21
C SER A 32 7.60 -3.12 -9.06
N ARG A 33 7.49 -2.96 -10.38
CA ARG A 33 7.49 -4.08 -11.34
C ARG A 33 8.84 -4.31 -12.01
N CYS A 34 9.90 -3.60 -11.62
CA CYS A 34 11.22 -3.81 -12.21
C CYS A 34 11.94 -4.98 -11.54
N PRO A 35 12.10 -6.15 -12.20
CA PRO A 35 12.74 -7.32 -11.57
C PRO A 35 14.22 -7.12 -11.27
N ARG A 36 14.86 -6.13 -11.92
CA ARG A 36 16.29 -5.81 -11.73
C ARG A 36 16.53 -4.66 -10.75
N GLY A 37 15.48 -4.02 -10.22
CA GLY A 37 15.62 -2.84 -9.36
C GLY A 37 16.32 -1.66 -10.04
N ALA A 38 16.24 -1.56 -11.37
CA ALA A 38 16.95 -0.56 -12.18
C ALA A 38 16.35 0.85 -12.09
N LEU A 39 15.11 0.95 -11.62
CA LEU A 39 14.38 2.22 -11.48
C LEU A 39 14.21 2.55 -10.01
N ARG A 40 14.26 3.84 -9.69
CA ARG A 40 14.03 4.38 -8.34
C ARG A 40 13.18 5.63 -8.44
N LEU A 41 12.21 5.75 -7.55
CA LEU A 41 11.48 6.99 -7.34
C LEU A 41 12.09 7.70 -6.12
N PRO A 42 12.66 8.91 -6.27
CA PRO A 42 13.21 9.65 -5.14
C PRO A 42 12.18 9.81 -4.02
N ASN A 43 12.63 9.76 -2.77
CA ASN A 43 11.82 9.86 -1.54
C ASN A 43 10.83 8.70 -1.29
N TYR A 44 10.60 7.83 -2.27
CA TYR A 44 9.65 6.71 -2.20
C TYR A 44 10.34 5.38 -2.44
N THR A 45 11.45 5.15 -1.73
CA THR A 45 12.16 3.86 -1.79
C THR A 45 11.42 2.83 -0.93
N ALA A 46 11.40 1.56 -1.35
CA ALA A 46 10.77 0.50 -0.56
C ALA A 46 11.34 0.41 0.86
N GLU A 47 12.65 0.59 1.02
CA GLU A 47 13.32 0.64 2.33
C GLU A 47 12.85 1.83 3.18
N GLY A 48 12.75 3.02 2.59
CA GLY A 48 12.24 4.21 3.26
C GLY A 48 10.80 4.03 3.74
N LEU A 49 9.93 3.53 2.86
CA LEU A 49 8.53 3.26 3.17
C LEU A 49 8.39 2.22 4.30
N LEU A 50 9.16 1.13 4.28
CA LEU A 50 9.16 0.14 5.36
C LEU A 50 9.64 0.73 6.69
N ARG A 51 10.61 1.64 6.68
CA ARG A 51 11.04 2.36 7.89
C ARG A 51 9.93 3.25 8.44
N GLU A 52 9.21 3.95 7.58
CA GLU A 52 8.04 4.73 8.00
C GLU A 52 6.95 3.83 8.59
N VAL A 53 6.65 2.69 7.95
CA VAL A 53 5.73 1.69 8.51
C VAL A 53 6.19 1.24 9.89
N LYS A 54 7.45 0.83 10.05
CA LYS A 54 8.01 0.41 11.34
C LYS A 54 7.85 1.49 12.40
N ALA A 55 8.04 2.75 12.05
CA ALA A 55 7.87 3.88 12.97
C ALA A 55 6.40 4.05 13.39
N LEU A 56 5.46 3.91 12.46
CA LEU A 56 4.01 4.06 12.71
C LEU A 56 3.42 2.97 13.60
N VAL A 57 3.99 1.76 13.55
CA VAL A 57 3.51 0.59 14.31
C VAL A 57 4.25 0.38 15.64
N SER A 58 5.34 1.13 15.89
CA SER A 58 6.14 0.98 17.11
C SER A 58 5.48 1.69 18.31
N GLY A 59 5.36 0.99 19.44
CA GLY A 59 4.94 1.60 20.72
C GLY A 59 3.48 2.02 20.80
N VAL A 60 2.61 1.44 19.97
CA VAL A 60 1.18 1.72 19.93
C VAL A 60 0.36 0.50 20.38
N GLU A 61 -0.81 0.75 20.97
CA GLU A 61 -1.75 -0.32 21.32
C GLU A 61 -2.43 -0.89 20.07
N GLU A 62 -2.51 -2.21 19.98
CA GLU A 62 -3.12 -2.93 18.88
C GLU A 62 -4.67 -2.88 18.91
N PRO A 63 -5.35 -2.97 17.76
CA PRO A 63 -4.79 -3.23 16.44
C PRO A 63 -4.25 -1.97 15.76
N VAL A 64 -3.19 -2.12 14.95
CA VAL A 64 -2.67 -1.05 14.08
C VAL A 64 -2.98 -1.36 12.63
N VAL A 65 -3.63 -0.42 11.95
CA VAL A 65 -3.90 -0.51 10.51
C VAL A 65 -3.08 0.52 9.77
N VAL A 66 -2.25 0.08 8.83
CA VAL A 66 -1.49 0.97 7.94
C VAL A 66 -2.30 1.19 6.67
N GLY A 67 -2.57 2.45 6.34
CA GLY A 67 -3.29 2.85 5.13
C GLY A 67 -2.34 3.42 4.08
N PHE A 68 -2.15 2.77 2.94
CA PHE A 68 -1.46 3.35 1.79
C PHE A 68 -2.46 4.06 0.88
N PHE A 69 -2.40 5.38 0.85
CA PHE A 69 -3.39 6.22 0.17
C PHE A 69 -2.72 6.95 -1.00
N ASP A 70 -3.30 6.85 -2.20
CA ASP A 70 -2.92 7.70 -3.32
C ASP A 70 -3.16 9.18 -3.01
N ASP A 71 -2.34 10.04 -3.62
CA ASP A 71 -2.31 11.47 -3.34
C ASP A 71 -3.58 12.19 -3.83
N GLU A 72 -4.02 11.85 -5.05
CA GLU A 72 -5.02 12.63 -5.78
C GLU A 72 -6.42 12.45 -5.20
N ILE A 73 -6.80 11.22 -4.85
CA ILE A 73 -8.17 10.87 -4.46
C ILE A 73 -8.23 10.47 -3.00
N SER A 74 -7.48 9.45 -2.59
CA SER A 74 -7.66 8.85 -1.27
C SER A 74 -7.16 9.75 -0.14
N TYR A 75 -5.97 10.32 -0.28
CA TYR A 75 -5.41 11.24 0.71
C TYR A 75 -6.22 12.54 0.77
N THR A 76 -6.60 13.09 -0.38
CA THR A 76 -7.51 14.24 -0.47
C THR A 76 -8.87 13.98 0.20
N ALA A 77 -9.39 12.75 0.12
CA ALA A 77 -10.61 12.37 0.84
C ALA A 77 -10.39 12.34 2.35
N ALA A 78 -9.22 11.89 2.83
CA ALA A 78 -8.88 11.92 4.26
C ALA A 78 -8.77 13.35 4.79
N ASP A 79 -8.13 14.25 4.03
CA ASP A 79 -8.05 15.69 4.35
C ASP A 79 -9.44 16.35 4.40
N SER A 80 -10.31 15.99 3.44
CA SER A 80 -11.70 16.47 3.40
C SER A 80 -12.50 15.95 4.60
N ALA A 81 -12.31 14.69 5.00
CA ALA A 81 -12.94 14.13 6.18
C ALA A 81 -12.49 14.84 7.47
N GLY A 82 -11.20 15.16 7.58
CA GLY A 82 -10.65 15.96 8.67
C GLY A 82 -11.22 17.38 8.72
N THR A 83 -11.28 18.06 7.57
CA THR A 83 -11.88 19.40 7.44
C THR A 83 -13.36 19.42 7.83
N ALA A 84 -14.09 18.38 7.45
CA ALA A 84 -15.49 18.17 7.83
C ALA A 84 -15.67 17.68 9.28
N ARG A 85 -14.58 17.51 10.05
CA ARG A 85 -14.56 17.05 11.44
C ARG A 85 -15.22 15.68 11.63
N LEU A 86 -15.09 14.82 10.64
CA LEU A 86 -15.57 13.44 10.73
C LEU A 86 -14.62 12.63 11.60
N SER A 87 -15.20 11.82 12.49
CA SER A 87 -14.44 10.91 13.36
C SER A 87 -14.35 9.54 12.71
N TYR A 88 -13.18 8.91 12.84
CA TYR A 88 -12.92 7.52 12.49
C TYR A 88 -11.88 6.95 13.46
N SER A 89 -11.70 5.64 13.42
CA SER A 89 -10.84 4.90 14.33
C SER A 89 -9.40 5.43 14.35
N THR A 90 -8.87 5.63 15.55
CA THR A 90 -7.49 6.05 15.80
C THR A 90 -6.46 4.94 15.54
N ALA A 91 -6.91 3.71 15.24
CA ALA A 91 -6.07 2.60 14.82
C ALA A 91 -5.47 2.79 13.42
N MET A 92 -6.08 3.65 12.58
CA MET A 92 -5.61 3.92 11.23
C MET A 92 -4.39 4.85 11.25
N ARG A 93 -3.36 4.50 10.47
CA ARG A 93 -2.14 5.28 10.23
C ARG A 93 -1.93 5.41 8.73
N ILE A 94 -2.18 6.59 8.19
CA ILE A 94 -2.14 6.84 6.75
C ILE A 94 -0.72 7.20 6.31
N LEU A 95 -0.21 6.49 5.31
CA LEU A 95 0.97 6.80 4.52
C LEU A 95 0.53 7.28 3.14
N ARG A 96 0.96 8.49 2.79
CA ARG A 96 0.68 9.13 1.50
C ARG A 96 1.65 8.63 0.44
N LEU A 97 1.12 8.18 -0.69
CA LEU A 97 1.90 7.77 -1.86
C LEU A 97 1.47 8.56 -3.10
N PRO A 98 2.36 8.78 -4.09
CA PRO A 98 1.94 9.35 -5.37
C PRO A 98 0.92 8.45 -6.07
N SER A 99 1.08 7.13 -5.94
CA SER A 99 0.07 6.13 -6.28
C SER A 99 0.39 4.84 -5.53
N THR A 100 -0.63 4.05 -5.25
CA THR A 100 -0.47 2.71 -4.68
C THR A 100 0.09 1.69 -5.67
N ALA A 101 0.13 2.01 -6.97
CA ALA A 101 0.81 1.17 -7.97
C ALA A 101 2.33 1.07 -7.74
N LEU A 102 2.90 1.98 -6.94
CA LEU A 102 4.26 1.90 -6.41
C LEU A 102 4.47 0.73 -5.43
N LEU A 103 3.41 0.23 -4.80
CA LEU A 103 3.53 -0.88 -3.87
C LEU A 103 3.97 -2.16 -4.60
N ASP A 104 4.69 -3.00 -3.87
CA ASP A 104 5.04 -4.34 -4.29
C ASP A 104 4.71 -5.35 -3.17
N ARG A 105 4.91 -6.63 -3.46
CA ARG A 105 4.69 -7.74 -2.52
C ARG A 105 5.47 -7.55 -1.22
N ARG A 106 6.70 -7.03 -1.31
CA ARG A 106 7.59 -6.80 -0.18
C ARG A 106 7.03 -5.73 0.75
N LEU A 107 6.44 -4.66 0.23
CA LEU A 107 5.81 -3.61 1.02
C LEU A 107 4.55 -4.10 1.73
N LEU A 108 3.67 -4.85 1.05
CA LEU A 108 2.43 -5.34 1.65
C LEU A 108 2.69 -6.38 2.76
N ILE A 109 3.48 -7.41 2.46
CA ILE A 109 3.82 -8.45 3.43
C ILE A 109 4.76 -7.90 4.50
N GLY A 110 5.72 -7.05 4.12
CA GLY A 110 6.63 -6.40 5.04
C GLY A 110 5.93 -5.51 6.05
N ALA A 111 4.87 -4.80 5.66
CA ALA A 111 4.09 -3.99 6.60
C ALA A 111 3.45 -4.85 7.71
N LEU A 112 2.88 -6.00 7.34
CA LEU A 112 2.36 -6.97 8.31
C LEU A 112 3.50 -7.57 9.14
N ALA A 113 4.62 -7.94 8.54
CA ALA A 113 5.78 -8.48 9.26
C ALA A 113 6.32 -7.50 10.32
N LEU A 114 6.31 -6.20 10.03
CA LEU A 114 6.85 -5.16 10.90
C LEU A 114 5.93 -4.74 12.04
N GLY A 115 4.68 -5.20 12.07
CA GLY A 115 3.76 -4.97 13.18
C GLY A 115 2.36 -4.47 12.80
N ALA A 116 2.07 -4.23 11.52
CA ALA A 116 0.69 -3.91 11.13
C ALA A 116 -0.21 -5.15 11.31
N ASP A 117 -1.42 -4.96 11.81
CA ASP A 117 -2.43 -6.03 11.93
C ASP A 117 -3.33 -6.12 10.69
N GLY A 118 -3.40 -5.01 9.94
CA GLY A 118 -4.03 -4.92 8.65
C GLY A 118 -3.42 -3.80 7.81
N VAL A 119 -3.57 -3.91 6.49
CA VAL A 119 -3.11 -2.95 5.50
C VAL A 119 -4.29 -2.58 4.62
N MET A 120 -4.67 -1.30 4.64
CA MET A 120 -5.68 -0.74 3.73
C MET A 120 -4.97 -0.06 2.57
N ILE A 121 -5.36 -0.36 1.34
CA ILE A 121 -4.76 0.20 0.13
C ILE A 121 -5.87 0.92 -0.64
N CYS A 122 -5.69 2.22 -0.89
CA CYS A 122 -6.71 3.05 -1.52
C CYS A 122 -6.15 3.76 -2.75
N GLU A 123 -6.84 3.62 -3.88
CA GLU A 123 -6.45 4.16 -5.19
C GLU A 123 -7.67 4.71 -5.93
N ALA A 124 -7.42 5.59 -6.90
CA ALA A 124 -8.44 6.12 -7.80
C ALA A 124 -9.12 5.00 -8.62
N GLU A 125 -10.44 4.85 -8.46
CA GLU A 125 -11.26 3.85 -9.14
C GLU A 125 -11.21 4.01 -10.67
N GLY A 126 -11.27 2.89 -11.39
CA GLY A 126 -11.35 2.88 -12.86
C GLY A 126 -10.07 3.31 -13.57
N THR A 127 -8.93 3.31 -12.87
CA THR A 127 -7.62 3.64 -13.45
C THR A 127 -6.77 2.39 -13.67
N PRO A 128 -5.85 2.38 -14.66
CA PRO A 128 -4.88 1.28 -14.81
C PRO A 128 -4.03 1.06 -13.53
N ARG A 129 -3.82 2.12 -12.73
CA ARG A 129 -3.11 2.03 -11.44
C ARG A 129 -3.90 1.19 -10.45
N ALA A 130 -5.22 1.41 -10.34
CA ALA A 130 -6.08 0.58 -9.50
C ALA A 130 -6.11 -0.88 -9.94
N GLU A 131 -6.09 -1.18 -11.24
CA GLU A 131 -6.03 -2.56 -11.75
C GLU A 131 -4.72 -3.25 -11.37
N LEU A 132 -3.58 -2.54 -11.50
CA LEU A 132 -2.27 -3.04 -11.08
C LEU A 132 -2.21 -3.32 -9.59
N THR A 133 -2.77 -2.42 -8.78
CA THR A 133 -2.84 -2.56 -7.31
C THR A 133 -3.78 -3.70 -6.91
N ALA A 134 -4.95 -3.81 -7.53
CA ALA A 134 -5.91 -4.88 -7.26
C ALA A 134 -5.27 -6.25 -7.50
N THR A 135 -4.61 -6.42 -8.65
CA THR A 135 -3.90 -7.67 -8.99
C THR A 135 -2.81 -7.99 -7.96
N LEU A 136 -2.00 -7.00 -7.58
CA LEU A 136 -0.97 -7.16 -6.56
C LEU A 136 -1.56 -7.62 -5.22
N VAL A 137 -2.67 -7.01 -4.78
CA VAL A 137 -3.30 -7.34 -3.50
C VAL A 137 -3.86 -8.76 -3.53
N GLU A 138 -4.52 -9.18 -4.61
CA GLU A 138 -5.03 -10.56 -4.74
C GLU A 138 -3.90 -11.60 -4.73
N ASP A 139 -2.78 -11.33 -5.41
CA ASP A 139 -1.63 -12.23 -5.39
C ASP A 139 -0.99 -12.30 -3.99
N ALA A 140 -0.86 -11.17 -3.31
CA ALA A 140 -0.33 -11.12 -1.95
C ALA A 140 -1.27 -11.81 -0.94
N ARG A 141 -2.60 -11.74 -1.12
CA ARG A 141 -3.57 -12.46 -0.29
C ARG A 141 -3.37 -13.97 -0.36
N LYS A 142 -3.26 -14.53 -1.56
CA LYS A 142 -3.01 -15.96 -1.77
C LYS A 142 -1.72 -16.38 -1.08
N GLU A 143 -0.67 -15.57 -1.19
CA GLU A 143 0.60 -15.85 -0.52
C GLU A 143 0.48 -15.80 1.01
N LEU A 144 -0.30 -14.88 1.58
CA LEU A 144 -0.57 -14.87 3.02
C LEU A 144 -1.30 -16.14 3.47
N GLU A 145 -2.30 -16.58 2.71
CA GLU A 145 -3.07 -17.80 2.99
C GLU A 145 -2.17 -19.04 2.98
N GLU A 146 -1.24 -19.15 2.02
CA GLU A 146 -0.21 -20.20 1.97
C GLU A 146 0.68 -20.23 3.23
N LEU A 147 0.87 -19.08 3.88
CA LEU A 147 1.65 -18.93 5.12
C LEU A 147 0.80 -19.07 6.40
N GLY A 148 -0.51 -19.35 6.25
CA GLY A 148 -1.46 -19.47 7.35
C GLY A 148 -1.85 -18.13 7.98
N VAL A 149 -1.81 -17.06 7.19
CA VAL A 149 -2.25 -15.71 7.58
C VAL A 149 -3.49 -15.33 6.77
N GLU A 150 -4.46 -14.70 7.41
CA GLU A 150 -5.72 -14.33 6.76
C GLU A 150 -5.48 -13.24 5.68
N GLY A 151 -5.82 -13.53 4.43
CA GLY A 151 -5.69 -12.59 3.31
C GLY A 151 -6.53 -11.31 3.51
N GLU A 152 -7.57 -11.38 4.33
CA GLU A 152 -8.37 -10.24 4.80
C GLU A 152 -7.56 -9.12 5.46
N ARG A 153 -6.36 -9.41 5.93
CA ARG A 153 -5.43 -8.41 6.46
C ARG A 153 -4.87 -7.48 5.39
N LEU A 154 -5.12 -7.75 4.11
CA LEU A 154 -4.92 -6.79 3.02
C LEU A 154 -6.28 -6.39 2.46
N HIS A 155 -6.60 -5.11 2.47
CA HIS A 155 -7.87 -4.59 1.95
C HIS A 155 -7.64 -3.51 0.90
N PHE A 156 -7.82 -3.87 -0.37
CA PHE A 156 -7.90 -2.89 -1.45
C PHE A 156 -9.29 -2.27 -1.53
N LYS A 157 -9.33 -0.93 -1.59
CA LYS A 157 -10.57 -0.15 -1.72
C LYS A 157 -10.38 0.91 -2.81
N PRO A 158 -10.93 0.70 -4.02
CA PRO A 158 -10.97 1.75 -5.03
C PRO A 158 -11.90 2.89 -4.57
N MET A 159 -11.52 4.13 -4.88
CA MET A 159 -12.18 5.34 -4.39
C MET A 159 -12.47 6.32 -5.55
N TYR A 160 -13.54 7.10 -5.41
CA TYR A 160 -13.88 8.22 -6.31
C TYR A 160 -14.28 9.45 -5.48
N LEU A 161 -14.07 10.68 -5.94
CA LEU A 161 -14.59 11.84 -5.21
C LEU A 161 -16.07 12.12 -5.56
N PRO A 162 -16.91 12.55 -4.59
CA PRO A 162 -16.60 12.81 -3.18
C PRO A 162 -16.89 11.62 -2.24
N ILE A 163 -15.90 10.77 -1.95
CA ILE A 163 -16.04 9.64 -1.00
C ILE A 163 -15.82 10.01 0.48
N TYR A 164 -15.31 11.21 0.78
CA TYR A 164 -14.82 11.58 2.13
C TYR A 164 -15.85 11.41 3.25
N LYS A 165 -17.16 11.51 2.96
CA LYS A 165 -18.23 11.26 3.96
C LYS A 165 -18.36 9.79 4.34
N MET A 166 -18.02 8.89 3.41
CA MET A 166 -18.10 7.43 3.58
C MET A 166 -16.78 6.84 4.07
N LEU A 167 -15.65 7.50 3.81
CA LEU A 167 -14.32 7.05 4.22
C LEU A 167 -14.25 6.63 5.71
N PRO A 168 -14.81 7.39 6.68
CA PRO A 168 -14.86 6.96 8.07
C PRO A 168 -15.48 5.59 8.28
N SER A 169 -16.61 5.30 7.61
CA SER A 169 -17.29 4.00 7.72
C SER A 169 -16.40 2.87 7.20
N PHE A 170 -15.74 3.07 6.06
CA PHE A 170 -14.84 2.06 5.50
C PHE A 170 -13.64 1.78 6.41
N ILE A 171 -13.05 2.83 6.99
CA ILE A 171 -11.95 2.68 7.97
C ILE A 171 -12.45 1.89 9.19
N ASP A 172 -13.57 2.29 9.77
CA ASP A 172 -14.09 1.68 11.00
C ASP A 172 -14.52 0.22 10.79
N GLU A 173 -15.18 -0.08 9.68
CA GLU A 173 -15.53 -1.44 9.28
C GLU A 173 -14.29 -2.31 9.09
N TYR A 174 -13.26 -1.76 8.44
CA TYR A 174 -12.02 -2.50 8.23
C TYR A 174 -11.26 -2.74 9.54
N VAL A 175 -11.16 -1.74 10.41
CA VAL A 175 -10.56 -1.90 11.75
C VAL A 175 -11.32 -2.94 12.58
N LYS A 176 -12.66 -2.94 12.52
CA LYS A 176 -13.47 -3.98 13.19
C LYS A 176 -13.14 -5.37 12.65
N ARG A 177 -12.99 -5.52 11.34
CA ARG A 177 -12.58 -6.78 10.70
C ARG A 177 -11.21 -7.22 11.20
N VAL A 178 -10.19 -6.34 11.13
CA VAL A 178 -8.83 -6.64 11.61
C VAL A 178 -8.84 -7.05 13.08
N ARG A 179 -9.60 -6.34 13.93
CA ARG A 179 -9.75 -6.69 15.35
C ARG A 179 -10.34 -8.09 15.54
N SER A 180 -11.29 -8.51 14.70
CA SER A 180 -11.89 -9.84 14.77
C SER A 180 -10.96 -10.98 14.32
N LEU A 181 -9.97 -10.68 13.48
CA LEU A 181 -8.92 -11.63 13.09
C LEU A 181 -7.89 -11.85 14.20
N GLY A 182 -7.87 -10.98 15.22
CA GLY A 182 -6.91 -11.05 16.31
C GLY A 182 -5.48 -10.71 15.87
N LYS A 183 -4.54 -10.91 16.81
CA LYS A 183 -3.13 -10.60 16.62
C LYS A 183 -2.46 -11.61 15.72
N ILE A 184 -1.57 -11.14 14.85
CA ILE A 184 -0.62 -12.03 14.16
C ILE A 184 0.46 -12.44 15.18
N PRO A 185 0.66 -13.75 15.46
CA PRO A 185 1.70 -14.20 16.37
C PRO A 185 3.10 -13.76 15.92
N ASP A 186 4.00 -13.46 16.87
CA ASP A 186 5.35 -12.98 16.56
C ASP A 186 6.16 -13.98 15.71
N GLU A 187 5.98 -15.29 15.95
CA GLU A 187 6.58 -16.34 15.13
C GLU A 187 6.11 -16.26 13.68
N VAL A 188 4.83 -15.96 13.46
CA VAL A 188 4.26 -15.80 12.12
C VAL A 188 4.83 -14.54 11.47
N ARG A 189 4.94 -13.43 12.21
CA ARG A 189 5.57 -12.19 11.72
C ARG A 189 7.03 -12.40 11.30
N ALA A 190 7.80 -13.16 12.07
CA ALA A 190 9.18 -13.52 11.71
C ALA A 190 9.26 -14.25 10.36
N ARG A 191 8.35 -15.21 10.11
CA ARG A 191 8.26 -15.91 8.81
C ARG A 191 7.87 -14.96 7.67
N LEU A 192 6.94 -14.03 7.91
CA LEU A 192 6.57 -13.01 6.93
C LEU A 192 7.75 -12.10 6.59
N LEU A 193 8.58 -11.76 7.59
CA LEU A 193 9.75 -10.90 7.42
C LEU A 193 10.80 -11.54 6.51
N GLU A 194 11.11 -12.82 6.76
CA GLU A 194 11.99 -13.63 5.91
C GLU A 194 11.43 -13.75 4.49
N ARG A 195 10.13 -14.05 4.36
CA ARG A 195 9.47 -14.21 3.06
C ARG A 195 9.41 -12.91 2.25
N ALA A 196 9.28 -11.77 2.92
CA ALA A 196 9.28 -10.46 2.27
C ALA A 196 10.69 -9.99 1.89
N GLY A 197 11.75 -10.60 2.44
CA GLY A 197 13.13 -10.12 2.25
C GLY A 197 13.33 -8.73 2.89
N VAL A 198 12.73 -8.52 4.05
CA VAL A 198 12.82 -7.26 4.81
C VAL A 198 13.79 -7.47 5.97
N GLU A 199 14.67 -6.50 6.21
CA GLU A 199 15.54 -6.50 7.39
C GLU A 199 14.75 -5.98 8.60
N ALA A 200 14.92 -6.65 9.74
CA ALA A 200 14.11 -6.44 10.95
C ALA A 200 14.25 -5.05 11.57
#